data_AF-A0A8H3CJ42-F1
#
_entry.id   AF-A0A8H3CJ42-F1
#
_cell.length_a   1.000
_cell.length_b   1.000
_cell.length_c   1.000
_cell.angle_alpha   90.00
_cell.angle_beta   90.00
_cell.angle_gamma   90.00
#
_symmetry.space_group_name_H-M   'P 1'
#
loop_
_entity.id
_entity.type
_entity.pdbx_description
1 polymer ?
#
loop_
_entity_poly.entity_id
_entity_poly.type
_entity_poly.pdbx_seq_one_letter_code
_entity_poly.pdbx_strand_id
1 'polypeptide(L)'
;MQHCICAFQMKRGHINMCFQLQPSTTMFSPIDVWTFLTFSLFSLFSLYRWIYPPIPITAVTTWAACSREPSPSASGSVASNTLIPSVWIITAEEGSLPLDFNLAAYKMLEIASINYHGGVEWSRSQQDFRQFRCIRAYPRSLRQLEILHSHTPEQEVVRLVSDCCPGLTELRLVRCTMFNDPKCWYWRTHSTNRDHDYMQSYDLFTVVGYADRMAHLLRGLPRLEAIHIGHYLVSINAVFAHRMDKAHKRYHPIADRTGHGSEIRVFNRLQFTAETKDDGPPINWNAIRLADRELWEKPCHECEHQFRSPIETAERLAAGILVAHSQSLKNVSFANFLSDRRIRPSCWAVGFEQRDTDLRVWTEDPNRPHSRILQEMVRVEDRWEPPRVIQ
;
A
#
# COMPACT_ATOMS: atom_id res chain seq x y z
N MET A 1 35.58 -9.76 20.83
CA MET A 1 34.77 -10.04 19.62
C MET A 1 33.84 -11.19 19.95
N GLN A 2 32.55 -10.92 20.12
CA GLN A 2 31.55 -11.99 20.21
C GLN A 2 31.18 -12.41 18.79
N HIS A 3 31.30 -13.70 18.49
CA HIS A 3 30.84 -14.25 17.23
C HIS A 3 29.34 -14.53 17.33
N CYS A 4 28.53 -13.76 16.59
CA CYS A 4 27.18 -14.19 16.24
C CYS A 4 27.29 -15.29 15.19
N ILE A 5 26.91 -16.52 15.52
CA ILE A 5 26.77 -17.59 14.53
C ILE A 5 25.32 -17.59 14.04
N CYS A 6 25.09 -17.04 12.84
CA CYS A 6 23.85 -17.27 12.11
C CYS A 6 24.00 -18.57 11.31
N ALA A 7 23.23 -19.59 11.67
CA ALA A 7 23.12 -20.80 10.85
C ALA A 7 21.87 -20.70 9.96
N PHE A 8 22.08 -20.80 8.64
CA PHE A 8 21.00 -20.89 7.66
C PHE A 8 20.75 -22.35 7.36
N GLN A 9 19.52 -22.83 7.58
CA GLN A 9 19.09 -24.11 7.06
C GLN A 9 17.98 -23.90 6.04
N MET A 10 18.33 -23.97 4.76
CA MET A 10 17.35 -24.02 3.67
C MET A 10 16.91 -25.46 3.45
N LYS A 11 15.62 -25.74 3.65
CA LYS A 11 14.99 -26.94 3.14
C LYS A 11 13.62 -26.56 2.58
N ARG A 12 13.45 -26.72 1.27
CA ARG A 12 12.18 -26.56 0.52
C ARG A 12 11.38 -25.29 0.88
N GLY A 13 11.91 -24.11 0.53
CA GLY A 13 11.11 -22.88 0.48
C GLY A 13 10.74 -22.23 1.82
N HIS A 14 11.18 -22.78 2.95
CA HIS A 14 11.00 -22.14 4.26
C HIS A 14 12.33 -21.61 4.81
N ILE A 15 12.32 -20.36 5.28
CA ILE A 15 13.41 -19.78 6.08
C ILE A 15 13.03 -19.94 7.54
N ASN A 16 13.72 -20.83 8.26
CA ASN A 16 13.66 -20.87 9.72
C ASN A 16 14.82 -20.05 10.27
N MET A 17 14.52 -18.99 11.01
CA MET A 17 15.52 -18.25 11.79
C MET A 17 15.48 -18.73 13.24
N CYS A 18 16.60 -19.27 13.70
CA CYS A 18 16.86 -19.54 15.11
C CYS A 18 17.97 -18.61 15.59
N PHE A 19 17.71 -17.86 16.67
CA PHE A 19 18.73 -17.11 17.38
C PHE A 19 19.11 -17.88 18.63
N GLN A 20 20.39 -18.26 18.74
CA GLN A 20 20.93 -18.83 19.97
C GLN A 20 21.99 -17.87 20.52
N LEU A 21 21.61 -17.10 21.53
CA LEU A 21 22.53 -16.26 22.28
C LEU A 21 23.24 -17.13 23.31
N GLN A 22 24.56 -17.28 23.20
CA GLN A 22 25.35 -17.77 24.33
C GLN A 22 25.49 -16.63 25.35
N PRO A 23 25.13 -16.84 26.62
CA PRO A 23 25.32 -15.83 27.64
C PRO A 23 26.82 -15.65 27.88
N SER A 24 27.38 -14.47 27.55
CA SER A 24 28.68 -14.07 28.08
C SER A 24 28.48 -13.14 29.25
N THR A 25 29.11 -13.49 30.35
CA THR A 25 29.20 -12.75 31.60
C THR A 25 29.98 -11.44 31.42
N THR A 26 29.33 -10.35 31.02
CA THR A 26 29.82 -8.97 31.31
C THR A 26 28.69 -7.95 31.25
N MET A 27 28.65 -7.10 32.28
CA MET A 27 27.74 -6.01 32.62
C MET A 27 27.14 -5.24 31.43
N PHE A 28 25.86 -5.47 31.14
CA PHE A 28 24.93 -4.44 30.66
C PHE A 28 23.61 -4.64 31.39
N SER A 29 22.91 -3.55 31.71
CA SER A 29 21.56 -3.62 32.28
C SER A 29 20.65 -4.38 31.30
N PRO A 30 19.81 -5.32 31.76
CA PRO A 30 18.84 -6.01 30.92
C PRO A 30 17.98 -5.04 30.08
N ILE A 31 17.72 -3.84 30.60
CA ILE A 31 16.89 -2.82 29.95
C ILE A 31 17.58 -2.25 28.70
N ASP A 32 18.90 -2.06 28.72
CA ASP A 32 19.64 -1.45 27.61
C ASP A 32 19.77 -2.41 26.41
N VAL A 33 19.92 -3.71 26.69
CA VAL A 33 19.99 -4.75 25.66
C VAL A 33 18.62 -4.97 25.00
N TRP A 34 17.54 -4.95 25.79
CA TRP A 34 16.17 -5.09 25.25
C TRP A 34 15.75 -3.87 24.44
N THR A 35 16.06 -2.65 24.88
CA THR A 35 15.71 -1.42 24.15
C THR A 35 16.46 -1.34 22.82
N PHE A 36 17.75 -1.71 22.81
CA PHE A 36 18.55 -1.75 21.59
C PHE A 36 18.09 -2.84 20.60
N LEU A 37 17.68 -4.01 21.10
CA LEU A 37 17.11 -5.09 20.27
C LEU A 37 15.73 -4.74 19.71
N THR A 38 14.83 -4.15 20.51
CA THR A 38 13.52 -3.72 20.02
C THR A 38 13.64 -2.60 18.99
N PHE A 39 14.52 -1.62 19.21
CA PHE A 39 14.72 -0.51 18.28
C PHE A 39 15.38 -0.97 16.97
N SER A 40 16.35 -1.89 17.05
CA SER A 40 17.02 -2.47 15.88
C SER A 40 16.10 -3.39 15.09
N LEU A 41 15.29 -4.22 15.74
CA LEU A 41 14.33 -5.11 15.07
C LEU A 41 13.15 -4.31 14.48
N PHE A 42 12.67 -3.26 15.15
CA PHE A 42 11.61 -2.40 14.61
C PHE A 42 12.10 -1.58 13.40
N SER A 43 13.35 -1.11 13.46
CA SER A 43 14.00 -0.41 12.34
C SER A 43 14.32 -1.35 11.18
N LEU A 44 14.79 -2.58 11.44
CA LEU A 44 14.98 -3.61 10.42
C LEU A 44 13.66 -4.09 9.82
N PHE A 45 12.60 -4.26 10.60
CA PHE A 45 11.29 -4.68 10.09
C PHE A 45 10.60 -3.57 9.29
N SER A 46 10.74 -2.32 9.72
CA SER A 46 10.27 -1.14 8.96
C SER A 46 11.09 -0.97 7.68
N LEU A 47 12.42 -1.01 7.74
CA LEU A 47 13.29 -0.91 6.56
C LEU A 47 13.09 -2.09 5.61
N TYR A 48 12.86 -3.30 6.12
CA TYR A 48 12.59 -4.50 5.31
C TYR A 48 11.22 -4.46 4.64
N ARG A 49 10.15 -4.01 5.34
CA ARG A 49 8.82 -3.76 4.74
C ARG A 49 8.82 -2.62 3.72
N TRP A 50 9.76 -1.69 3.82
CA TRP A 50 9.91 -0.57 2.88
C TRP A 50 10.76 -0.91 1.63
N ILE A 51 11.73 -1.82 1.74
CA ILE A 51 12.68 -2.13 0.66
C ILE A 51 12.25 -3.36 -0.17
N TYR A 52 11.61 -4.36 0.44
CA TYR A 52 11.26 -5.62 -0.22
C TYR A 52 9.75 -5.82 -0.36
N PRO A 53 9.23 -6.28 -1.51
CA PRO A 53 7.85 -6.77 -1.60
C PRO A 53 7.66 -7.93 -0.61
N PRO A 54 6.46 -8.14 -0.05
CA PRO A 54 6.23 -9.15 0.97
C PRO A 54 6.64 -10.53 0.43
N ILE A 55 7.55 -11.19 1.16
CA ILE A 55 7.75 -12.64 0.99
C ILE A 55 6.44 -13.29 1.46
N PRO A 56 5.83 -14.18 0.66
CA PRO A 56 4.62 -14.89 1.08
C PRO A 56 4.95 -15.71 2.33
N ILE A 57 4.44 -15.26 3.48
CA ILE A 57 4.45 -16.08 4.69
C ILE A 57 3.22 -16.96 4.58
N THR A 58 3.37 -18.14 3.98
CA THR A 58 2.39 -19.22 4.10
C THR A 58 2.40 -19.70 5.54
N ALA A 59 1.62 -19.08 6.42
CA ALA A 59 1.13 -19.64 7.67
C ALA A 59 0.22 -18.63 8.39
N VAL A 60 -0.99 -19.06 8.74
CA VAL A 60 -1.69 -18.49 9.91
C VAL A 60 -0.80 -18.81 11.12
N THR A 61 0.10 -17.89 11.45
CA THR A 61 0.96 -18.03 12.62
C THR A 61 0.29 -17.28 13.76
N THR A 62 -0.59 -17.96 14.49
CA THR A 62 -0.98 -17.51 15.82
C THR A 62 0.24 -17.60 16.73
N TRP A 63 0.92 -16.48 16.97
CA TRP A 63 1.90 -16.40 18.05
C TRP A 63 1.14 -16.32 19.37
N ALA A 64 0.75 -17.49 19.91
CA ALA A 64 0.40 -17.61 21.31
C ALA A 64 1.68 -17.92 22.08
N ALA A 65 2.27 -16.92 22.73
CA ALA A 65 3.26 -17.17 23.77
C ALA A 65 2.54 -17.74 25.00
N CYS A 66 2.24 -19.04 24.99
CA CYS A 66 1.75 -19.77 26.15
C CYS A 66 2.89 -20.60 26.75
N SER A 67 3.54 -20.04 27.78
CA SER A 67 4.34 -20.83 28.69
C SER A 67 3.41 -21.54 29.69
N ARG A 68 3.41 -22.88 29.58
CA ARG A 68 2.99 -23.91 30.57
C ARG A 68 1.49 -24.21 30.73
N GLU A 69 1.16 -25.47 30.44
CA GLU A 69 0.03 -26.19 31.01
C GLU A 69 0.13 -26.21 32.55
N PRO A 70 -1.00 -26.10 33.28
CA PRO A 70 -1.01 -26.26 34.72
C PRO A 70 -1.03 -27.75 35.11
N SER A 71 0.07 -28.23 35.69
CA SER A 71 0.05 -29.46 36.49
C SER A 71 -0.62 -29.18 37.85
N PRO A 72 -1.48 -30.09 38.35
CA PRO A 72 -2.22 -29.85 39.59
C PRO A 72 -1.43 -30.36 40.79
N SER A 73 -0.60 -29.51 41.40
CA SER A 73 -0.25 -29.58 42.84
C SER A 73 0.98 -28.72 43.14
N ALA A 74 0.78 -27.58 43.81
CA ALA A 74 1.62 -27.13 44.94
C ALA A 74 1.14 -25.76 45.38
N SER A 75 0.76 -25.68 46.65
CA SER A 75 0.47 -24.48 47.40
C SER A 75 1.60 -23.46 47.39
N GLY A 76 1.24 -22.18 47.21
CA GLY A 76 2.02 -21.05 47.71
C GLY A 76 2.97 -20.40 46.71
N SER A 77 2.54 -19.33 46.05
CA SER A 77 3.14 -18.00 46.22
C SER A 77 2.36 -16.99 45.38
N VAL A 78 2.15 -15.80 45.95
CA VAL A 78 1.55 -14.66 45.27
C VAL A 78 2.58 -14.11 44.28
N ALA A 79 2.56 -14.62 43.06
CA ALA A 79 3.27 -14.00 41.95
C ALA A 79 2.29 -13.03 41.27
N SER A 80 2.61 -11.74 41.35
CA SER A 80 1.98 -10.67 40.58
C SER A 80 2.11 -11.00 39.08
N ASN A 81 1.09 -11.62 38.50
CA ASN A 81 0.96 -11.84 37.07
C ASN A 81 0.63 -10.50 36.39
N THR A 82 1.64 -9.67 36.19
CA THR A 82 1.59 -8.59 35.20
C THR A 82 1.58 -9.27 33.83
N LEU A 83 0.38 -9.64 33.35
CA LEU A 83 0.15 -10.13 32.00
C LEU A 83 0.69 -9.07 31.03
N ILE A 84 1.80 -9.38 30.36
CA ILE A 84 2.30 -8.58 29.24
C ILE A 84 1.17 -8.55 28.20
N PRO A 85 0.69 -7.37 27.76
CA PRO A 85 -0.33 -7.30 26.73
C PRO A 85 0.18 -8.02 25.48
N SER A 86 -0.48 -9.11 25.09
CA SER A 86 -0.14 -9.82 23.86
C SER A 86 -0.80 -9.10 22.69
N VAL A 87 0.02 -8.54 21.81
CA VAL A 87 -0.42 -7.94 20.55
C VAL A 87 -0.72 -9.07 19.57
N TRP A 88 -1.91 -9.08 18.96
CA TRP A 88 -2.24 -10.06 17.92
C TRP A 88 -2.04 -9.44 16.53
N ILE A 89 -1.47 -10.25 15.63
CA ILE A 89 -1.16 -9.90 14.25
C ILE A 89 -1.76 -10.96 13.33
N ILE A 90 -2.42 -10.56 12.26
CA ILE A 90 -2.91 -11.46 11.20
C ILE A 90 -2.35 -11.01 9.85
N THR A 91 -1.84 -11.99 9.09
CA THR A 91 -1.62 -11.87 7.66
C THR A 91 -2.49 -12.90 6.94
N ALA A 92 -3.33 -12.44 6.02
CA ALA A 92 -4.27 -13.27 5.29
C ALA A 92 -3.98 -13.19 3.78
N GLU A 93 -3.60 -14.32 3.19
CA GLU A 93 -3.42 -14.47 1.76
C GLU A 93 -4.77 -14.58 1.02
N GLU A 94 -4.73 -14.51 -0.31
CA GLU A 94 -5.92 -14.64 -1.14
C GLU A 94 -6.69 -15.95 -0.83
N GLY A 95 -8.00 -15.83 -0.62
CA GLY A 95 -8.87 -16.98 -0.33
C GLY A 95 -8.70 -17.59 1.07
N SER A 96 -7.80 -17.06 1.92
CA SER A 96 -7.57 -17.61 3.27
C SER A 96 -8.66 -17.25 4.27
N LEU A 97 -9.38 -16.15 4.05
CA LEU A 97 -10.54 -15.75 4.83
C LEU A 97 -11.81 -15.99 4.01
N PRO A 98 -12.89 -16.51 4.62
CA PRO A 98 -14.17 -16.58 3.93
C PRO A 98 -14.69 -15.16 3.64
N LEU A 99 -15.58 -15.04 2.66
CA LEU A 99 -16.26 -13.78 2.40
C LEU A 99 -17.06 -13.33 3.64
N ASP A 100 -17.20 -12.02 3.81
CA ASP A 100 -17.85 -11.38 4.95
C ASP A 100 -17.26 -11.79 6.32
N PHE A 101 -15.95 -12.07 6.38
CA PHE A 101 -15.32 -12.48 7.63
C PHE A 101 -15.39 -11.38 8.70
N ASN A 102 -15.60 -11.79 9.95
CA ASN A 102 -15.75 -10.88 11.08
C ASN A 102 -14.47 -10.82 11.93
N LEU A 103 -13.61 -9.84 11.65
CA LEU A 103 -12.41 -9.63 12.47
C LEU A 103 -12.74 -9.04 13.84
N ALA A 104 -13.93 -8.49 14.07
CA ALA A 104 -14.31 -7.92 15.37
C ALA A 104 -14.35 -8.96 16.51
N ALA A 105 -14.40 -10.27 16.18
CA ALA A 105 -14.30 -11.35 17.16
C ALA A 105 -12.91 -11.39 17.84
N TYR A 106 -11.87 -10.88 17.19
CA TYR A 106 -10.48 -10.91 17.66
C TYR A 106 -10.13 -9.62 18.41
N LYS A 107 -10.62 -9.49 19.66
CA LYS A 107 -10.58 -8.24 20.45
C LYS A 107 -9.17 -7.70 20.80
N MET A 108 -8.12 -8.51 20.61
CA MET A 108 -6.71 -8.16 20.86
C MET A 108 -5.92 -7.94 19.56
N LEU A 109 -6.58 -8.02 18.40
CA LEU A 109 -5.95 -7.80 17.10
C LEU A 109 -5.59 -6.32 16.94
N GLU A 110 -4.29 -6.04 16.81
CA GLU A 110 -3.80 -4.67 16.60
C GLU A 110 -3.27 -4.46 15.18
N ILE A 111 -2.81 -5.52 14.51
CA ILE A 111 -2.22 -5.41 13.17
C ILE A 111 -2.86 -6.45 12.25
N ALA A 112 -3.33 -6.00 11.08
CA ALA A 112 -3.85 -6.87 10.04
C ALA A 112 -3.28 -6.50 8.67
N SER A 113 -2.84 -7.49 7.91
CA SER A 113 -2.52 -7.37 6.49
C SER A 113 -3.35 -8.41 5.72
N ILE A 114 -4.19 -7.96 4.79
CA ILE A 114 -5.22 -8.81 4.20
C ILE A 114 -5.20 -8.64 2.68
N ASN A 115 -5.04 -9.73 1.96
CA ASN A 115 -5.19 -9.77 0.52
C ASN A 115 -6.68 -9.75 0.14
N TYR A 116 -7.08 -8.67 -0.52
CA TYR A 116 -8.45 -8.37 -0.94
C TYR A 116 -8.73 -8.74 -2.39
N HIS A 117 -7.81 -9.43 -3.08
CA HIS A 117 -7.98 -9.77 -4.49
C HIS A 117 -9.26 -10.59 -4.74
N GLY A 118 -9.60 -11.50 -3.82
CA GLY A 118 -10.85 -12.27 -3.86
C GLY A 118 -12.13 -11.48 -3.57
N GLY A 119 -12.05 -10.16 -3.37
CA GLY A 119 -13.21 -9.27 -3.27
C GLY A 119 -13.93 -9.06 -4.60
N VAL A 120 -13.38 -9.57 -5.71
CA VAL A 120 -14.05 -9.62 -7.01
C VAL A 120 -13.91 -11.00 -7.63
N GLU A 121 -14.96 -11.48 -8.30
CA GLU A 121 -14.95 -12.75 -9.01
C GLU A 121 -15.60 -12.62 -10.38
N TRP A 122 -15.02 -13.25 -11.40
CA TRP A 122 -15.60 -13.28 -12.74
C TRP A 122 -16.79 -14.23 -12.81
N SER A 123 -17.98 -13.73 -13.17
CA SER A 123 -19.16 -14.53 -13.45
C SER A 123 -19.27 -14.85 -14.93
N ARG A 124 -19.05 -16.11 -15.32
CA ARG A 124 -19.23 -16.53 -16.72
C ARG A 124 -20.67 -16.40 -17.20
N SER A 125 -21.65 -16.65 -16.34
CA SER A 125 -23.06 -16.59 -16.71
C SER A 125 -23.52 -15.17 -17.01
N GLN A 126 -23.00 -14.20 -16.26
CA GLN A 126 -23.39 -12.79 -16.38
C GLN A 126 -22.43 -11.98 -17.25
N GLN A 127 -21.24 -12.54 -17.55
CA GLN A 127 -20.16 -11.85 -18.26
C GLN A 127 -19.75 -10.54 -17.57
N ASP A 128 -19.73 -10.56 -16.23
CA ASP A 128 -19.35 -9.42 -15.39
C ASP A 128 -18.52 -9.84 -14.16
N PHE A 129 -17.96 -8.85 -13.46
CA PHE A 129 -17.34 -9.06 -12.16
C PHE A 129 -18.36 -8.88 -11.05
N ARG A 130 -18.53 -9.92 -10.23
CA ARG A 130 -19.26 -9.83 -8.97
C ARG A 130 -18.35 -9.28 -7.90
N GLN A 131 -18.90 -8.38 -7.09
CA GLN A 131 -18.19 -7.79 -5.97
C GLN A 131 -18.64 -8.45 -4.68
N PHE A 132 -17.66 -8.78 -3.84
CA PHE A 132 -17.88 -9.34 -2.52
C PHE A 132 -17.13 -8.53 -1.49
N ARG A 133 -17.72 -8.45 -0.30
CA ARG A 133 -17.06 -7.86 0.84
C ARG A 133 -16.18 -8.92 1.51
N CYS A 134 -14.87 -8.69 1.57
CA CYS A 134 -13.95 -9.61 2.24
C CYS A 134 -14.14 -9.60 3.76
N ILE A 135 -14.18 -8.40 4.35
CA ILE A 135 -14.33 -8.20 5.81
C ILE A 135 -15.59 -7.41 6.09
N ARG A 136 -16.43 -7.91 7.01
CA ARG A 136 -17.66 -7.20 7.40
C ARG A 136 -17.51 -6.25 8.58
N ALA A 137 -16.52 -6.48 9.45
CA ALA A 137 -16.24 -5.64 10.62
C ALA A 137 -14.83 -5.90 11.16
N TYR A 138 -14.24 -4.86 11.76
CA TYR A 138 -12.93 -4.88 12.39
C TYR A 138 -13.04 -4.67 13.91
N PRO A 139 -12.04 -5.12 14.71
CA PRO A 139 -12.02 -4.88 16.14
C PRO A 139 -11.51 -3.46 16.46
N ARG A 140 -12.07 -2.84 17.52
CA ARG A 140 -11.64 -1.50 18.00
C ARG A 140 -10.17 -1.43 18.46
N SER A 141 -9.55 -2.58 18.73
CA SER A 141 -8.14 -2.71 19.07
C SER A 141 -7.20 -2.47 17.89
N LEU A 142 -7.70 -2.53 16.64
CA LEU A 142 -6.86 -2.40 15.45
C LEU A 142 -6.15 -1.04 15.42
N ARG A 143 -4.85 -1.07 15.12
CA ARG A 143 -3.94 0.08 15.02
C ARG A 143 -3.33 0.20 13.63
N GLN A 144 -3.01 -0.93 13.00
CA GLN A 144 -2.45 -0.95 11.65
C GLN A 144 -3.26 -1.87 10.76
N LEU A 145 -3.65 -1.36 9.59
CA LEU A 145 -4.35 -2.13 8.58
C LEU A 145 -3.69 -1.95 7.23
N GLU A 146 -3.39 -3.07 6.59
CA GLU A 146 -2.93 -3.13 5.22
C GLU A 146 -3.90 -3.97 4.39
N ILE A 147 -4.46 -3.36 3.36
CA ILE A 147 -5.31 -3.99 2.36
C ILE A 147 -4.47 -4.15 1.11
N LEU A 148 -4.25 -5.39 0.68
CA LEU A 148 -3.42 -5.73 -0.46
C LEU A 148 -4.28 -6.13 -1.66
N HIS A 149 -3.81 -5.80 -2.87
CA HIS A 149 -4.40 -6.27 -4.13
C HIS A 149 -5.92 -6.03 -4.26
N SER A 150 -6.42 -4.92 -3.70
CA SER A 150 -7.85 -4.62 -3.74
C SER A 150 -8.30 -4.12 -5.12
N HIS A 151 -9.44 -4.64 -5.57
CA HIS A 151 -10.28 -4.03 -6.61
C HIS A 151 -11.46 -3.24 -6.03
N THR A 152 -11.76 -3.41 -4.74
CA THR A 152 -12.83 -2.70 -4.03
C THR A 152 -12.55 -1.20 -4.00
N PRO A 153 -13.55 -0.34 -4.24
CA PRO A 153 -13.42 1.10 -4.09
C PRO A 153 -12.91 1.49 -2.71
N GLU A 154 -11.91 2.36 -2.64
CA GLU A 154 -11.26 2.77 -1.38
C GLU A 154 -12.27 3.31 -0.37
N GLN A 155 -13.30 4.01 -0.86
CA GLN A 155 -14.30 4.65 -0.02
C GLN A 155 -15.07 3.63 0.82
N GLU A 156 -15.31 2.43 0.29
CA GLU A 156 -16.00 1.37 1.02
C GLU A 156 -15.13 0.83 2.17
N VAL A 157 -13.84 0.61 1.90
CA VAL A 157 -12.88 0.18 2.90
C VAL A 157 -12.71 1.25 3.99
N VAL A 158 -12.48 2.49 3.59
CA VAL A 158 -12.26 3.60 4.54
C VAL A 158 -13.49 3.81 5.42
N ARG A 159 -14.71 3.79 4.88
CA ARG A 159 -15.94 3.91 5.68
C ARG A 159 -16.03 2.82 6.74
N LEU A 160 -15.83 1.56 6.35
CA LEU A 160 -15.87 0.44 7.29
C LEU A 160 -14.83 0.59 8.41
N VAL A 161 -13.62 1.01 8.04
CA VAL A 161 -12.51 1.17 8.98
C VAL A 161 -12.76 2.37 9.91
N SER A 162 -13.26 3.49 9.40
CA SER A 162 -13.69 4.66 10.17
C SER A 162 -14.74 4.30 11.21
N ASP A 163 -15.73 3.46 10.86
CA ASP A 163 -16.80 3.05 11.76
C ASP A 163 -16.31 2.08 12.86
N CYS A 164 -15.32 1.24 12.55
CA CYS A 164 -14.88 0.17 13.45
C CYS A 164 -13.66 0.54 14.31
N CYS A 165 -12.76 1.38 13.81
CA CYS A 165 -11.38 1.49 14.28
C CYS A 165 -10.96 2.95 14.59
N PRO A 166 -11.58 3.63 15.58
CA PRO A 166 -11.25 5.03 15.91
C PRO A 166 -9.80 5.21 16.42
N GLY A 167 -9.14 4.12 16.81
CA GLY A 167 -7.75 4.11 17.27
C GLY A 167 -6.72 3.79 16.20
N LEU A 168 -7.11 3.64 14.92
CA LEU A 168 -6.19 3.29 13.85
C LEU A 168 -5.14 4.38 13.64
N THR A 169 -3.87 3.99 13.56
CA THR A 169 -2.71 4.87 13.36
C THR A 169 -2.10 4.73 11.98
N GLU A 170 -2.26 3.57 11.32
CA GLU A 170 -1.75 3.33 9.96
C GLU A 170 -2.79 2.62 9.09
N LEU A 171 -3.03 3.16 7.90
CA LEU A 171 -3.88 2.57 6.88
C LEU A 171 -3.13 2.49 5.55
N ARG A 172 -2.99 1.29 4.99
CA ARG A 172 -2.38 1.09 3.67
C ARG A 172 -3.40 0.46 2.73
N LEU A 173 -3.73 1.18 1.67
CA LEU A 173 -4.68 0.75 0.64
C LEU A 173 -3.90 0.44 -0.65
N VAL A 174 -3.37 -0.78 -0.75
CA VAL A 174 -2.63 -1.20 -1.94
C VAL A 174 -3.62 -1.80 -2.94
N ARG A 175 -3.74 -1.15 -4.10
CA ARG A 175 -4.61 -1.63 -5.18
C ARG A 175 -3.95 -2.79 -5.91
N CYS A 176 -4.77 -3.72 -6.41
CA CYS A 176 -4.31 -4.52 -7.53
C CYS A 176 -4.11 -3.55 -8.69
N THR A 177 -2.99 -3.66 -9.39
CA THR A 177 -2.70 -2.86 -10.57
C THR A 177 -2.13 -3.76 -11.65
N MET A 178 -2.23 -3.28 -12.88
CA MET A 178 -1.53 -3.87 -14.02
C MET A 178 -0.02 -4.09 -13.82
N PHE A 179 0.62 -3.35 -12.90
CA PHE A 179 2.06 -3.42 -12.68
C PHE A 179 2.45 -4.48 -11.64
N ASN A 180 1.61 -4.68 -10.62
CA ASN A 180 1.86 -5.67 -9.57
C ASN A 180 1.28 -7.06 -9.91
N ASP A 181 0.14 -7.12 -10.62
CA ASP A 181 -0.47 -8.34 -11.13
C ASP A 181 -0.99 -8.17 -12.57
N PRO A 182 -0.11 -8.25 -13.58
CA PRO A 182 -0.50 -8.13 -14.99
C PRO A 182 -1.36 -9.31 -15.49
N LYS A 183 -1.50 -10.40 -14.72
CA LYS A 183 -2.27 -11.59 -15.12
C LYS A 183 -3.69 -11.59 -14.59
N CYS A 184 -4.00 -10.74 -13.60
CA CYS A 184 -5.33 -10.59 -13.05
C CYS A 184 -6.39 -10.39 -14.15
N TRP A 185 -7.46 -11.20 -14.09
CA TRP A 185 -8.55 -11.17 -15.05
C TRP A 185 -9.31 -9.84 -15.08
N TYR A 186 -9.31 -9.09 -13.98
CA TYR A 186 -9.95 -7.77 -13.88
C TYR A 186 -9.48 -6.84 -15.00
N TRP A 187 -8.17 -6.80 -15.26
CA TRP A 187 -7.57 -5.95 -16.30
C TRP A 187 -7.96 -6.33 -17.72
N ARG A 188 -8.53 -7.52 -17.93
CA ARG A 188 -8.97 -7.95 -19.26
C ARG A 188 -10.23 -7.23 -19.75
N THR A 189 -11.05 -6.79 -18.80
CA THR A 189 -12.34 -6.11 -19.07
C THR A 189 -12.20 -4.59 -19.19
N HIS A 190 -11.04 -4.04 -18.82
CA HIS A 190 -10.73 -2.61 -18.89
C HIS A 190 -10.45 -2.23 -20.34
N SER A 191 -11.52 -2.06 -21.09
CA SER A 191 -11.49 -2.07 -22.54
C SER A 191 -11.55 -0.69 -23.17
N THR A 192 -11.82 0.33 -22.35
CA THR A 192 -12.03 1.71 -22.82
C THR A 192 -10.85 2.63 -22.54
N ASN A 193 -9.81 2.13 -21.85
CA ASN A 193 -8.69 2.94 -21.36
C ASN A 193 -9.11 4.12 -20.46
N ARG A 194 -10.37 4.17 -20.02
CA ARG A 194 -10.92 5.22 -19.14
C ARG A 194 -11.39 4.66 -17.80
N ASP A 195 -11.27 3.34 -17.64
CA ASP A 195 -11.71 2.52 -16.52
C ASP A 195 -10.56 2.21 -15.54
N HIS A 196 -9.35 2.75 -15.76
CA HIS A 196 -8.22 2.64 -14.83
C HIS A 196 -8.35 3.61 -13.65
N ASP A 197 -9.30 3.33 -12.76
CA ASP A 197 -9.62 4.17 -11.60
C ASP A 197 -8.44 4.43 -10.65
N TYR A 198 -7.45 3.53 -10.62
CA TYR A 198 -6.21 3.67 -9.86
C TYR A 198 -5.18 4.64 -10.49
N MET A 199 -5.44 5.22 -11.67
CA MET A 199 -4.59 6.20 -12.34
C MET A 199 -5.34 7.53 -12.52
N GLN A 200 -5.03 8.50 -11.67
CA GLN A 200 -5.67 9.82 -11.65
C GLN A 200 -4.79 10.86 -12.34
N SER A 201 -5.38 11.74 -13.15
CA SER A 201 -4.60 12.83 -13.75
C SER A 201 -4.00 13.75 -12.68
N TYR A 202 -2.79 14.25 -12.93
CA TYR A 202 -2.14 15.26 -12.09
C TYR A 202 -2.71 16.67 -12.28
N ASP A 203 -3.76 16.84 -13.11
CA ASP A 203 -4.44 18.12 -13.29
C ASP A 203 -4.98 18.65 -11.95
N LEU A 204 -4.77 19.94 -11.70
CA LEU A 204 -5.10 20.60 -10.43
C LEU A 204 -6.49 20.25 -9.90
N PHE A 205 -7.53 20.37 -10.74
CA PHE A 205 -8.92 20.09 -10.34
C PHE A 205 -9.14 18.62 -9.93
N THR A 206 -8.51 17.68 -10.64
CA THR A 206 -8.60 16.25 -10.35
C THR A 206 -7.95 15.93 -9.02
N VAL A 207 -6.74 16.46 -8.79
CA VAL A 207 -5.97 16.25 -7.57
C VAL A 207 -6.69 16.82 -6.35
N VAL A 208 -7.12 18.08 -6.42
CA VAL A 208 -7.87 18.74 -5.33
C VAL A 208 -9.14 17.97 -5.01
N GLY A 209 -9.97 17.70 -6.04
CA GLY A 209 -11.23 17.00 -5.84
C GLY A 209 -11.06 15.59 -5.27
N TYR A 210 -10.02 14.86 -5.70
CA TYR A 210 -9.70 13.54 -5.14
C TYR A 210 -9.24 13.64 -3.69
N ALA A 211 -8.29 14.52 -3.39
CA ALA A 211 -7.72 14.67 -2.06
C ALA A 211 -8.76 15.14 -1.04
N ASP A 212 -9.65 16.08 -1.38
CA ASP A 212 -10.75 16.49 -0.50
C ASP A 212 -11.70 15.32 -0.23
N ARG A 213 -12.13 14.57 -1.25
CA ARG A 213 -13.01 13.40 -1.04
C ARG A 213 -12.37 12.38 -0.11
N MET A 214 -11.08 12.10 -0.29
CA MET A 214 -10.35 11.20 0.58
C MET A 214 -10.25 11.76 2.01
N ALA A 215 -9.89 13.03 2.17
CA ALA A 215 -9.82 13.69 3.46
C ALA A 215 -11.14 13.62 4.24
N HIS A 216 -12.27 13.81 3.57
CA HIS A 216 -13.60 13.72 4.18
C HIS A 216 -13.90 12.31 4.71
N LEU A 217 -13.48 11.27 3.98
CA LEU A 217 -13.65 9.88 4.41
C LEU A 217 -12.78 9.54 5.63
N LEU A 218 -11.59 10.14 5.71
CA LEU A 218 -10.64 9.93 6.79
C LEU A 218 -10.98 10.69 8.08
N ARG A 219 -11.98 11.59 8.08
CA ARG A 219 -12.41 12.32 9.30
C ARG A 219 -12.81 11.39 10.45
N GLY A 220 -13.27 10.17 10.15
CA GLY A 220 -13.59 9.15 11.15
C GLY A 220 -12.38 8.49 11.82
N LEU A 221 -11.15 8.80 11.39
CA LEU A 221 -9.90 8.22 11.90
C LEU A 221 -9.03 9.30 12.57
N PRO A 222 -9.42 9.80 13.76
CA PRO A 222 -8.78 10.96 14.39
C PRO A 222 -7.35 10.71 14.91
N ARG A 223 -6.88 9.47 14.87
CA ARG A 223 -5.52 9.08 15.29
C ARG A 223 -4.64 8.61 14.13
N LEU A 224 -5.12 8.74 12.89
CA LEU A 224 -4.39 8.26 11.72
C LEU A 224 -3.13 9.10 11.53
N GLU A 225 -1.97 8.45 11.65
CA GLU A 225 -0.66 9.08 11.51
C GLU A 225 -0.04 8.82 10.14
N ALA A 226 -0.34 7.68 9.53
CA ALA A 226 0.20 7.28 8.24
C ALA A 226 -0.88 6.72 7.32
N ILE A 227 -0.90 7.20 6.07
CA ILE A 227 -1.75 6.65 5.02
C ILE A 227 -0.95 6.32 3.77
N HIS A 228 -1.22 5.14 3.20
CA HIS A 228 -0.82 4.80 1.84
C HIS A 228 -2.05 4.68 0.95
N ILE A 229 -2.03 5.42 -0.15
CA ILE A 229 -3.08 5.48 -1.17
C ILE A 229 -2.55 4.77 -2.42
N GLY A 230 -3.21 3.71 -2.86
CA GLY A 230 -2.78 2.89 -4.00
C GLY A 230 -3.13 3.49 -5.36
N HIS A 231 -3.24 4.81 -5.46
CA HIS A 231 -3.48 5.54 -6.70
C HIS A 231 -2.19 6.18 -7.21
N TYR A 232 -1.99 6.12 -8.52
CA TYR A 232 -0.97 6.93 -9.21
C TYR A 232 -1.57 8.29 -9.53
N LEU A 233 -0.89 9.37 -9.16
CA LEU A 233 -1.24 10.73 -9.61
C LEU A 233 -0.61 11.02 -10.97
N VAL A 234 -0.87 10.13 -11.92
CA VAL A 234 -0.62 10.30 -13.34
C VAL A 234 -1.67 9.53 -14.11
N SER A 235 -2.15 10.09 -15.22
CA SER A 235 -3.16 9.43 -16.05
C SER A 235 -2.58 8.25 -16.83
N ILE A 236 -3.47 7.37 -17.29
CA ILE A 236 -3.13 6.27 -18.20
C ILE A 236 -2.40 6.73 -19.47
N ASN A 237 -2.50 8.00 -19.85
CA ASN A 237 -1.75 8.56 -20.99
C ASN A 237 -0.23 8.44 -20.80
N ALA A 238 0.28 8.40 -19.58
CA ALA A 238 1.70 8.14 -19.34
C ALA A 238 2.10 6.71 -19.73
N VAL A 239 1.20 5.73 -19.58
CA VAL A 239 1.41 4.37 -20.10
C VAL A 239 1.43 4.39 -21.63
N PHE A 240 0.56 5.17 -22.28
CA PHE A 240 0.58 5.30 -23.75
C PHE A 240 1.85 5.98 -24.25
N ALA A 241 2.22 7.12 -23.67
CA ALA A 241 3.46 7.81 -24.00
C ALA A 241 4.66 6.86 -23.86
N HIS A 242 4.78 6.17 -22.72
CA HIS A 242 5.86 5.22 -22.49
C HIS A 242 5.95 4.14 -23.56
N ARG A 243 4.81 3.64 -24.03
CA ARG A 243 4.76 2.49 -24.94
C ARG A 243 4.75 2.85 -26.41
N MET A 244 4.30 4.03 -26.78
CA MET A 244 4.09 4.41 -28.17
C MET A 244 5.12 5.43 -28.66
N ASP A 245 5.62 6.29 -27.78
CA ASP A 245 6.57 7.32 -28.16
C ASP A 245 7.95 6.74 -28.45
N LYS A 246 8.50 7.11 -29.60
CA LYS A 246 9.83 6.66 -30.04
C LYS A 246 10.94 7.04 -29.06
N ALA A 247 10.79 8.13 -28.31
CA ALA A 247 11.75 8.55 -27.30
C ALA A 247 11.80 7.57 -26.12
N HIS A 248 10.63 7.19 -25.57
CA HIS A 248 10.52 6.24 -24.47
C HIS A 248 10.97 4.84 -24.86
N LYS A 249 10.59 4.37 -26.05
CA LYS A 249 10.94 3.02 -26.55
C LYS A 249 12.43 2.71 -26.55
N ARG A 250 13.30 3.72 -26.70
CA ARG A 250 14.76 3.55 -26.66
C ARG A 250 15.27 3.04 -25.31
N TYR A 251 14.49 3.23 -24.26
CA TYR A 251 14.80 2.82 -22.90
C TYR A 251 14.12 1.51 -22.49
N HIS A 252 13.36 0.86 -23.39
CA HIS A 252 12.68 -0.39 -23.07
C HIS A 252 13.70 -1.54 -22.91
N PRO A 253 13.58 -2.36 -21.85
CA PRO A 253 14.45 -3.53 -21.66
C PRO A 253 14.12 -4.69 -22.62
N ILE A 254 12.91 -4.68 -23.21
CA ILE A 254 12.44 -5.64 -24.20
C ILE A 254 11.81 -4.89 -25.38
N ALA A 255 11.68 -5.54 -26.53
CA ALA A 255 11.05 -4.93 -27.69
C ALA A 255 9.53 -4.80 -27.51
N ASP A 256 9.01 -3.57 -27.33
CA ASP A 256 7.57 -3.28 -27.39
C ASP A 256 7.15 -2.92 -28.83
N ARG A 257 6.32 -3.78 -29.44
CA ARG A 257 5.81 -3.62 -30.81
C ARG A 257 4.55 -2.75 -30.90
N THR A 258 4.08 -2.18 -29.79
CA THR A 258 2.89 -1.29 -29.75
C THR A 258 3.10 -0.04 -30.61
N GLY A 259 2.15 0.36 -31.45
CA GLY A 259 2.31 1.54 -32.33
C GLY A 259 1.00 2.27 -32.65
N HIS A 260 1.11 3.49 -33.16
CA HIS A 260 0.00 4.42 -33.47
C HIS A 260 -0.74 4.15 -34.80
N GLY A 261 -0.55 3.00 -35.46
CA GLY A 261 -1.14 2.75 -36.78
C GLY A 261 -2.66 2.69 -36.70
N SER A 262 -3.35 3.57 -37.42
CA SER A 262 -4.81 3.76 -37.43
C SER A 262 -5.64 2.52 -37.83
N GLU A 263 -5.01 1.40 -38.17
CA GLU A 263 -5.66 0.10 -38.45
C GLU A 263 -4.82 -1.09 -37.94
N ILE A 264 -3.73 -0.85 -37.20
CA ILE A 264 -2.81 -1.91 -36.76
C ILE A 264 -3.17 -2.31 -35.33
N ARG A 265 -3.86 -3.44 -35.24
CA ARG A 265 -4.09 -4.19 -33.99
C ARG A 265 -2.81 -4.20 -33.15
N VAL A 266 -2.92 -3.73 -31.91
CA VAL A 266 -1.82 -3.78 -30.94
C VAL A 266 -1.60 -5.26 -30.61
N PHE A 267 -0.39 -5.77 -30.83
CA PHE A 267 -0.04 -7.15 -30.54
C PHE A 267 1.16 -7.18 -29.59
N ASN A 268 0.92 -7.40 -28.29
CA ASN A 268 1.98 -7.84 -27.39
C ASN A 268 1.85 -9.36 -27.14
N ARG A 269 2.94 -9.98 -26.66
CA ARG A 269 2.98 -11.41 -26.39
C ARG A 269 1.93 -11.84 -25.35
N LEU A 270 1.62 -10.99 -24.37
CA LEU A 270 0.56 -11.25 -23.39
C LEU A 270 -0.83 -11.35 -24.02
N GLN A 271 -1.12 -10.54 -25.03
CA GLN A 271 -2.42 -10.54 -25.70
C GLN A 271 -2.62 -11.84 -26.48
N PHE A 272 -1.57 -12.35 -27.13
CA PHE A 272 -1.56 -13.70 -27.70
C PHE A 272 -1.59 -14.81 -26.64
N THR A 273 -0.87 -14.66 -25.52
CA THR A 273 -0.81 -15.71 -24.48
C THR A 273 -2.13 -15.81 -23.71
N ALA A 274 -2.83 -14.69 -23.51
CA ALA A 274 -4.12 -14.67 -22.86
C ALA A 274 -5.26 -15.21 -23.76
N GLU A 275 -4.97 -15.55 -25.03
CA GLU A 275 -5.82 -16.38 -25.90
C GLU A 275 -5.88 -17.86 -25.43
N THR A 276 -4.99 -18.26 -24.51
CA THR A 276 -5.06 -19.60 -23.92
C THR A 276 -6.43 -19.80 -23.26
N LYS A 277 -7.01 -20.98 -23.47
CA LYS A 277 -8.33 -21.45 -23.01
C LYS A 277 -8.44 -21.45 -21.47
N ASP A 278 -8.31 -20.29 -20.86
CA ASP A 278 -8.72 -20.10 -19.48
C ASP A 278 -10.17 -19.62 -19.46
N ASP A 279 -10.72 -19.72 -18.27
CA ASP A 279 -12.13 -19.51 -18.02
C ASP A 279 -12.48 -18.04 -17.74
N GLY A 280 -11.55 -17.14 -18.06
CA GLY A 280 -11.63 -15.72 -17.78
C GLY A 280 -12.46 -14.94 -18.81
N PRO A 281 -12.62 -13.62 -18.58
CA PRO A 281 -13.29 -12.73 -19.51
C PRO A 281 -12.57 -12.69 -20.87
N PRO A 282 -13.34 -12.55 -21.98
CA PRO A 282 -12.77 -12.43 -23.31
C PRO A 282 -11.93 -11.15 -23.42
N ILE A 283 -10.95 -11.20 -24.31
CA ILE A 283 -10.03 -10.09 -24.55
C ILE A 283 -10.63 -9.16 -25.60
N ASN A 284 -10.87 -7.90 -25.25
CA ASN A 284 -11.12 -6.88 -26.27
C ASN A 284 -9.80 -6.55 -26.99
N TRP A 285 -9.72 -6.90 -28.27
CA TRP A 285 -8.51 -6.70 -29.10
C TRP A 285 -8.28 -5.24 -29.51
N ASN A 286 -9.29 -4.39 -29.40
CA ASN A 286 -9.18 -2.97 -29.65
C ASN A 286 -8.72 -2.19 -28.41
N ALA A 287 -8.78 -2.82 -27.23
CA ALA A 287 -8.23 -2.26 -26.02
C ALA A 287 -6.71 -2.42 -26.01
N ILE A 288 -5.99 -1.38 -25.62
CA ILE A 288 -4.53 -1.45 -25.54
C ILE A 288 -4.19 -2.34 -24.34
N ARG A 289 -3.83 -3.59 -24.62
CA ARG A 289 -3.36 -4.53 -23.60
C ARG A 289 -2.04 -4.06 -23.05
N LEU A 290 -1.94 -4.08 -21.74
CA LEU A 290 -0.81 -3.61 -20.97
C LEU A 290 0.39 -4.55 -21.16
N ALA A 291 1.59 -3.99 -21.19
CA ALA A 291 2.82 -4.72 -21.51
C ALA A 291 3.22 -5.74 -20.44
N ASP A 292 4.06 -6.69 -20.85
CA ASP A 292 4.81 -7.59 -19.99
C ASP A 292 5.44 -6.84 -18.80
N ARG A 293 5.49 -7.49 -17.64
CA ARG A 293 6.08 -6.90 -16.41
C ARG A 293 7.52 -6.46 -16.66
N GLU A 294 8.20 -7.23 -17.49
CA GLU A 294 9.54 -7.04 -18.02
C GLU A 294 9.72 -5.64 -18.63
N LEU A 295 8.70 -5.07 -19.29
CA LEU A 295 8.78 -3.73 -19.85
C LEU A 295 9.04 -2.67 -18.79
N TRP A 296 8.51 -2.88 -17.59
CA TRP A 296 8.52 -1.94 -16.48
C TRP A 296 9.66 -2.21 -15.48
N GLU A 297 10.47 -3.25 -15.71
CA GLU A 297 11.51 -3.67 -14.76
C GLU A 297 12.56 -2.61 -14.48
N LYS A 298 12.87 -1.77 -15.47
CA LYS A 298 13.85 -0.69 -15.35
C LYS A 298 13.17 0.68 -15.38
N PRO A 299 13.65 1.65 -14.58
CA PRO A 299 13.26 3.04 -14.75
C PRO A 299 13.47 3.53 -16.18
N CYS A 300 12.56 4.36 -16.66
CA CYS A 300 12.66 4.97 -17.98
C CYS A 300 13.08 6.41 -17.81
N HIS A 301 14.23 6.79 -18.37
CA HIS A 301 14.75 8.15 -18.24
C HIS A 301 13.80 9.19 -18.85
N GLU A 302 13.12 8.86 -19.94
CA GLU A 302 12.15 9.78 -20.55
C GLU A 302 10.88 9.92 -19.71
N CYS A 303 10.41 8.85 -19.04
CA CYS A 303 9.33 8.99 -18.05
C CYS A 303 9.73 9.91 -16.91
N GLU A 304 10.96 9.78 -16.43
CA GLU A 304 11.48 10.62 -15.36
C GLU A 304 11.52 12.09 -15.79
N HIS A 305 12.06 12.36 -16.98
CA HIS A 305 12.14 13.70 -17.55
C HIS A 305 10.75 14.32 -17.75
N GLN A 306 9.81 13.55 -18.31
CA GLN A 306 8.48 14.06 -18.66
C GLN A 306 7.53 14.18 -17.47
N PHE A 307 7.57 13.24 -16.52
CA PHE A 307 6.51 13.07 -15.53
C PHE A 307 6.95 13.35 -14.08
N ARG A 308 8.24 13.46 -13.75
CA ARG A 308 8.68 13.67 -12.36
C ARG A 308 8.07 14.91 -11.72
N SER A 309 8.27 16.07 -12.34
CA SER A 309 7.78 17.33 -11.78
C SER A 309 6.26 17.34 -11.59
N PRO A 310 5.42 17.01 -12.60
CA PRO A 310 3.97 17.05 -12.43
C PRO A 310 3.46 16.03 -11.41
N ILE A 311 4.04 14.82 -11.34
CA ILE A 311 3.69 13.81 -10.33
C ILE A 311 4.03 14.33 -8.93
N GLU A 312 5.26 14.79 -8.71
CA GLU A 312 5.67 15.28 -7.39
C GLU A 312 4.83 16.47 -6.93
N THR A 313 4.50 17.40 -7.83
CA THR A 313 3.62 18.53 -7.51
C THR A 313 2.22 18.06 -7.13
N ALA A 314 1.65 17.10 -7.87
CA ALA A 314 0.33 16.56 -7.56
C ALA A 314 0.30 15.79 -6.23
N GLU A 315 1.30 14.97 -5.96
CA GLU A 315 1.38 14.21 -4.71
C GLU A 315 1.58 15.12 -3.50
N ARG A 316 2.44 16.13 -3.59
CA ARG A 316 2.61 17.13 -2.54
C ARG A 316 1.32 17.90 -2.28
N LEU A 317 0.62 18.33 -3.34
CA LEU A 317 -0.66 19.02 -3.21
C LEU A 317 -1.69 18.14 -2.52
N ALA A 318 -1.85 16.89 -2.97
CA ALA A 318 -2.77 15.94 -2.37
C ALA A 318 -2.43 15.69 -0.89
N ALA A 319 -1.16 15.46 -0.58
CA ALA A 319 -0.68 15.27 0.80
C ALA A 319 -0.93 16.50 1.68
N GLY A 320 -0.70 17.70 1.14
CA GLY A 320 -1.00 18.98 1.77
C GLY A 320 -2.49 19.15 2.12
N ILE A 321 -3.37 18.81 1.19
CA ILE A 321 -4.83 18.84 1.42
C ILE A 321 -5.21 17.82 2.51
N LEU A 322 -4.68 16.60 2.46
CA LEU A 322 -4.99 15.57 3.46
C LEU A 322 -4.60 16.01 4.89
N VAL A 323 -3.40 16.60 5.07
CA VAL A 323 -2.96 17.08 6.39
C VAL A 323 -3.72 18.35 6.84
N ALA A 324 -4.18 19.19 5.90
CA ALA A 324 -5.03 20.33 6.23
C ALA A 324 -6.37 19.91 6.89
N HIS A 325 -6.87 18.72 6.56
CA HIS A 325 -8.07 18.13 7.17
C HIS A 325 -7.79 17.28 8.42
N SER A 326 -6.57 16.75 8.57
CA SER A 326 -6.21 15.82 9.65
C SER A 326 -4.89 16.17 10.30
N GLN A 327 -4.97 16.73 11.52
CA GLN A 327 -3.80 17.16 12.29
C GLN A 327 -2.95 15.99 12.82
N SER A 328 -3.48 14.77 12.85
CA SER A 328 -2.73 13.58 13.31
C SER A 328 -1.81 13.02 12.23
N LEU A 329 -2.06 13.33 10.95
CA LEU A 329 -1.27 12.80 9.83
C LEU A 329 0.16 13.34 9.86
N LYS A 330 1.11 12.42 9.75
CA LYS A 330 2.56 12.67 9.69
C LYS A 330 3.18 12.16 8.39
N ASN A 331 2.58 11.12 7.79
CA ASN A 331 3.08 10.51 6.56
C ASN A 331 1.95 10.23 5.57
N VAL A 332 2.16 10.62 4.32
CA VAL A 332 1.28 10.30 3.19
C VAL A 332 2.11 9.67 2.09
N SER A 333 1.62 8.59 1.51
CA SER A 333 2.29 7.89 0.41
C SER A 333 1.32 7.52 -0.69
N PHE A 334 1.80 7.50 -1.93
CA PHE A 334 1.02 7.17 -3.12
C PHE A 334 1.67 6.02 -3.89
N ALA A 335 0.95 5.39 -4.81
CA ALA A 335 1.58 4.51 -5.79
C ALA A 335 2.44 5.37 -6.75
N ASN A 336 3.70 5.01 -6.94
CA ASN A 336 4.64 5.85 -7.70
C ASN A 336 4.94 5.26 -9.09
N PHE A 337 4.53 5.99 -10.12
CA PHE A 337 4.73 5.61 -11.53
C PHE A 337 6.19 5.73 -11.99
N LEU A 338 7.06 6.37 -11.24
CA LEU A 338 8.48 6.47 -11.58
C LEU A 338 9.33 5.43 -10.86
N SER A 339 8.73 4.73 -9.88
CA SER A 339 9.42 3.68 -9.13
C SER A 339 9.76 2.46 -9.97
N ASP A 340 10.74 1.68 -9.50
CA ASP A 340 11.08 0.36 -10.03
C ASP A 340 9.84 -0.52 -10.13
N ARG A 341 9.60 -1.10 -11.32
CA ARG A 341 8.41 -1.91 -11.63
C ARG A 341 7.08 -1.18 -11.41
N ARG A 342 7.10 0.12 -11.10
CA ARG A 342 5.92 0.95 -10.77
C ARG A 342 5.20 0.49 -9.49
N ILE A 343 5.87 -0.24 -8.61
CA ILE A 343 5.25 -0.87 -7.42
C ILE A 343 5.68 -0.28 -6.09
N ARG A 344 6.79 0.47 -6.03
CA ARG A 344 7.19 1.10 -4.76
C ARG A 344 6.39 2.38 -4.56
N PRO A 345 6.02 2.71 -3.32
CA PRO A 345 5.33 3.95 -3.04
C PRO A 345 6.27 5.16 -3.11
N SER A 346 5.71 6.33 -3.40
CA SER A 346 6.31 7.62 -3.02
C SER A 346 6.00 7.90 -1.55
N CYS A 347 6.74 8.78 -0.89
CA CYS A 347 6.51 9.10 0.52
C CYS A 347 6.76 10.58 0.79
N TRP A 348 5.84 11.17 1.56
CA TRP A 348 5.87 12.56 1.97
C TRP A 348 5.67 12.62 3.48
N ALA A 349 6.68 13.14 4.19
CA ALA A 349 6.49 13.63 5.53
C ALA A 349 5.66 14.91 5.45
N VAL A 350 4.64 15.03 6.30
CA VAL A 350 3.71 16.15 6.30
C VAL A 350 3.53 16.75 7.67
N GLY A 351 3.13 18.01 7.70
CA GLY A 351 2.66 18.68 8.88
C GLY A 351 2.05 20.03 8.55
N PHE A 352 1.76 20.80 9.59
CA PHE A 352 1.09 22.08 9.44
C PHE A 352 1.63 23.11 10.43
N GLU A 353 1.44 24.37 10.08
CA GLU A 353 1.66 25.55 10.90
C GLU A 353 0.37 26.37 10.86
N GLN A 354 -0.29 26.51 12.00
CA GLN A 354 -1.50 27.30 12.11
C GLN A 354 -1.24 28.56 12.93
N ARG A 355 -1.55 29.73 12.36
CA ARG A 355 -1.57 31.02 13.05
C ARG A 355 -2.89 31.71 12.76
N ASP A 356 -3.73 31.86 13.78
CA ASP A 356 -5.09 32.39 13.66
C ASP A 356 -5.91 31.66 12.58
N THR A 357 -6.29 32.35 11.50
CA THR A 357 -7.01 31.80 10.34
C THR A 357 -6.10 31.26 9.25
N ASP A 358 -4.79 31.55 9.32
CA ASP A 358 -3.83 31.17 8.29
C ASP A 358 -3.33 29.76 8.56
N LEU A 359 -3.63 28.86 7.62
CA LEU A 359 -3.13 27.50 7.62
C LEU A 359 -2.03 27.37 6.57
N ARG A 360 -0.84 26.98 7.02
CA ARG A 360 0.24 26.52 6.15
C ARG A 360 0.44 25.04 6.37
N VAL A 361 0.58 24.30 5.29
CA VAL A 361 0.97 22.89 5.32
C VAL A 361 2.37 22.77 4.75
N TRP A 362 3.13 21.82 5.26
CA TRP A 362 4.44 21.50 4.70
C TRP A 362 4.49 20.06 4.27
N THR A 363 5.21 19.83 3.17
CA THR A 363 5.52 18.50 2.65
C THR A 363 7.01 18.37 2.44
N GLU A 364 7.58 17.23 2.78
CA GLU A 364 9.02 16.97 2.67
C GLU A 364 9.24 15.52 2.21
N ASP A 365 10.08 15.31 1.21
CA ASP A 365 10.53 13.96 0.85
C ASP A 365 11.57 13.53 1.90
N PRO A 366 11.30 12.46 2.67
CA PRO A 366 12.22 11.98 3.71
C PRO A 366 13.61 11.61 3.18
N ASN A 367 13.73 11.30 1.88
CA ASN A 367 14.98 10.95 1.23
C ASN A 367 15.73 12.18 0.69
N ARG A 368 15.12 13.37 0.74
CA ARG A 368 15.69 14.66 0.31
C ARG A 368 15.49 15.70 1.43
N PRO A 369 16.38 15.79 2.44
CA PRO A 369 16.21 16.58 3.69
C PRO A 369 16.12 18.11 3.53
N HIS A 370 16.18 18.62 2.30
CA HIS A 370 16.04 20.05 1.98
C HIS A 370 14.93 20.29 0.96
N SER A 371 14.02 19.33 0.81
CA SER A 371 12.91 19.36 -0.15
C SER A 371 11.60 19.86 0.45
N ARG A 372 11.66 20.41 1.68
CA ARG A 372 10.49 20.94 2.38
C ARG A 372 9.89 22.10 1.59
N ILE A 373 8.61 21.98 1.27
CA ILE A 373 7.82 23.05 0.64
C ILE A 373 6.69 23.41 1.59
N LEU A 374 6.58 24.71 1.91
CA LEU A 374 5.41 25.26 2.58
C LEU A 374 4.39 25.71 1.53
N GLN A 375 3.13 25.36 1.77
CA GLN A 375 1.99 25.74 0.95
C GLN A 375 0.94 26.39 1.86
N GLU A 376 0.52 27.59 1.48
CA GLU A 376 -0.65 28.23 2.08
C GLU A 376 -1.91 27.52 1.63
N MET A 377 -2.87 27.37 2.54
CA MET A 377 -4.15 26.72 2.28
C MET A 377 -5.27 27.70 2.63
N VAL A 378 -6.21 27.85 1.70
CA VAL A 378 -7.42 28.66 1.89
C VAL A 378 -8.60 27.72 2.05
N ARG A 379 -9.43 27.99 3.05
CA ARG A 379 -10.66 27.24 3.25
C ARG A 379 -11.75 27.79 2.34
N VAL A 380 -12.30 26.92 1.50
CA VAL A 380 -13.47 27.23 0.66
C VAL A 380 -14.58 26.27 1.09
N GLU A 381 -15.56 26.78 1.84
CA GLU A 381 -16.61 25.97 2.47
C GLU A 381 -16.02 24.84 3.37
N ASP A 382 -16.22 23.58 2.98
CA ASP A 382 -15.71 22.40 3.66
C ASP A 382 -14.40 21.86 3.08
N ARG A 383 -13.78 22.56 2.14
CA ARG A 383 -12.58 22.15 1.39
C ARG A 383 -11.37 23.02 1.69
N TRP A 384 -10.20 22.46 1.41
CA TRP A 384 -8.92 23.17 1.46
C TRP A 384 -8.30 23.22 0.08
N GLU A 385 -8.03 24.42 -0.41
CA GLU A 385 -7.46 24.63 -1.74
C GLU A 385 -6.24 25.57 -1.65
N PRO A 386 -5.25 25.44 -2.54
CA PRO A 386 -4.20 26.45 -2.65
C PRO A 386 -4.80 27.80 -3.08
N PRO A 387 -4.22 28.94 -2.67
CA PRO A 387 -4.65 30.25 -3.12
C PRO A 387 -4.72 30.28 -4.65
N ARG A 388 -5.83 30.76 -5.20
CA ARG A 388 -5.93 30.98 -6.65
C ARG A 388 -4.89 32.02 -7.02
N VAL A 389 -3.92 31.63 -7.84
CA VAL A 389 -3.09 32.61 -8.55
C VAL A 389 -4.05 33.31 -9.51
N ILE A 390 -4.39 34.56 -9.22
CA ILE A 390 -5.06 35.43 -10.19
C ILE A 390 -4.07 35.55 -11.35
N GLN A 391 -4.32 34.83 -12.44
CA GLN A 391 -3.54 34.94 -13.67
C GLN A 391 -3.87 36.23 -14.41
#